data_AF-A0A455U9C4-F1
#
_entry.id   AF-A0A455U9C4-F1
#
_cell.length_a   1.000
_cell.length_b   1.000
_cell.length_c   1.000
_cell.angle_alpha   90.00
_cell.angle_beta   90.00
_cell.angle_gamma   90.00
#
_symmetry.space_group_name_H-M   'P 1'
#
loop_
_entity.id
_entity.type
_entity.pdbx_description
1 polymer ?
#
loop_
_entity_poly.entity_id
_entity_poly.type
_entity_poly.pdbx_seq_one_letter_code
_entity_poly.pdbx_strand_id
1 'polypeptide(L)' 'MPISPGGNAHKLWDSIQAILALPDDTRLFTGHDYMPGDREPEWESTVSVQRETNIHLQDSPTAESFIAFA' A
#
# COMPACT_ATOMS: atom_id res chain seq x y z
N MET A 1 -8.47 -12.82 5.72
CA MET A 1 -7.83 -14.07 6.25
C MET A 1 -7.32 -13.76 7.66
N PRO A 2 -6.94 -14.71 8.56
CA PRO A 2 -6.35 -14.26 9.82
C PRO A 2 -4.96 -13.71 9.51
N ILE A 3 -4.81 -12.42 9.79
CA ILE A 3 -3.55 -11.68 9.85
C ILE A 3 -2.50 -12.54 10.58
N SER A 4 -1.27 -12.61 10.06
CA SER A 4 -0.17 -13.35 10.69
C SER A 4 -0.03 -12.95 12.18
N PRO A 5 0.52 -13.82 13.06
CA PRO A 5 0.61 -13.53 14.49
C PRO A 5 1.28 -12.18 14.74
N GLY A 6 0.54 -11.22 15.30
CA GLY A 6 1.00 -9.85 15.57
C GLY A 6 0.68 -8.78 14.51
N GLY A 7 0.16 -9.18 13.34
CA GLY A 7 -0.33 -8.25 12.33
C GLY A 7 -1.62 -7.55 12.76
N ASN A 8 -1.76 -6.27 12.43
CA ASN A 8 -2.96 -5.48 12.72
C ASN A 8 -3.28 -4.56 11.54
N ALA A 9 -4.40 -4.84 10.87
CA ALA A 9 -4.85 -4.10 9.70
C ALA A 9 -5.15 -2.61 9.98
N HIS A 10 -5.63 -2.27 11.18
CA HIS A 10 -5.85 -0.88 11.58
C HIS A 10 -4.51 -0.13 11.64
N LYS A 11 -3.51 -0.71 12.31
CA LYS A 11 -2.17 -0.09 12.40
C LYS A 11 -1.50 0.02 11.03
N LEU A 12 -1.72 -0.96 10.16
CA LEU A 12 -1.22 -0.94 8.79
C LEU A 12 -1.85 0.21 8.00
N TRP A 13 -3.18 0.35 8.06
CA TRP A 13 -3.91 1.46 7.44
C TRP A 13 -3.38 2.80 7.93
N ASP A 14 -3.29 3.02 9.24
CA ASP A 14 -2.79 4.27 9.83
C ASP A 14 -1.36 4.59 9.34
N SER A 15 -0.51 3.56 9.24
CA SER A 15 0.87 3.71 8.74
C SER A 15 0.91 4.08 7.26
N ILE A 16 0.06 3.45 6.42
CA ILE A 16 -0.06 3.79 5.00
C ILE A 16 -0.53 5.23 4.85
N GLN A 17 -1.57 5.65 5.57
CA GLN A 17 -2.08 7.01 5.50
C GLN A 17 -1.03 8.04 5.93
N ALA A 18 -0.22 7.74 6.95
CA ALA A 18 0.89 8.60 7.36
C ALA A 18 1.97 8.73 6.26
N ILE A 19 2.29 7.65 5.55
CA ILE A 19 3.23 7.67 4.42
C ILE A 19 2.67 8.48 3.24
N LEU A 20 1.38 8.31 2.91
CA LEU A 20 0.73 9.02 1.80
C LEU A 20 0.44 10.50 2.07
N ALA A 21 0.67 10.96 3.31
CA ALA A 21 0.63 12.37 3.69
C ALA A 21 1.98 13.09 3.45
N LEU A 22 3.04 12.38 3.07
CA LEU A 22 4.31 12.97 2.66
C LEU A 22 4.16 13.70 1.30
N PRO A 23 5.13 14.58 0.92
CA PRO A 23 5.10 15.25 -0.38
C PRO A 23 5.01 14.27 -1.56
N ASP A 24 4.31 14.69 -2.62
CA ASP A 24 4.01 13.86 -3.81
C ASP A 24 5.24 13.24 -4.48
N ASP A 25 6.37 13.94 -4.47
CA ASP A 25 7.66 13.53 -5.04
C ASP A 25 8.50 12.64 -4.11
N THR A 26 8.01 12.35 -2.91
CA THR A 26 8.68 11.45 -1.97
C THR A 26 8.79 10.07 -2.59
N ARG A 27 10.02 9.62 -2.81
CA ARG A 27 10.34 8.29 -3.34
C ARG A 27 10.03 7.22 -2.30
N LEU A 28 9.31 6.19 -2.72
CA LEU A 28 8.96 5.04 -1.90
C LEU A 28 9.67 3.81 -2.48
N PHE A 29 10.30 3.04 -1.60
CA PHE A 29 11.01 1.82 -1.96
C PHE A 29 10.32 0.62 -1.32
N THR A 30 9.76 -0.28 -2.13
CA THR A 30 9.12 -1.48 -1.58
C THR A 30 10.17 -2.50 -1.17
N GLY A 31 9.92 -3.23 -0.09
CA GLY A 31 10.80 -4.31 0.35
C GLY A 31 10.72 -5.55 -0.56
N HIS A 32 9.58 -5.73 -1.24
CA HIS A 32 9.34 -6.86 -2.13
C HIS A 32 8.51 -6.42 -3.33
N ASP A 33 8.87 -6.95 -4.48
CA ASP A 33 8.11 -6.87 -5.71
C ASP A 33 7.90 -8.28 -6.26
N TYR A 34 6.65 -8.61 -6.61
CA TYR A 34 6.26 -9.95 -7.05
C TYR A 34 6.07 -10.06 -8.57
N MET A 35 6.43 -9.01 -9.34
CA MET A 35 6.43 -9.01 -10.81
C MET A 35 5.08 -9.47 -11.44
N PRO A 36 3.94 -8.85 -11.08
CA PRO A 36 2.65 -9.24 -11.61
C PRO A 36 2.58 -9.10 -13.13
N GLY A 37 2.09 -10.14 -13.82
CA GLY A 37 1.97 -10.11 -15.28
C GLY A 37 3.31 -10.18 -16.02
N ASP A 38 4.32 -10.80 -15.42
CA ASP A 38 5.67 -10.99 -15.98
C ASP A 38 6.39 -9.67 -16.35
N ARG A 39 6.03 -8.56 -15.68
CA ARG A 39 6.75 -7.30 -15.83
C ARG A 39 8.15 -7.36 -15.21
N GLU A 40 9.03 -6.46 -15.63
CA GLU A 40 10.33 -6.28 -14.99
C GLU A 40 10.19 -5.87 -13.52
N PRO A 41 11.19 -6.18 -12.67
CA PRO A 41 11.18 -5.78 -11.27
C PRO A 41 11.13 -4.26 -11.10
N GLU A 42 10.19 -3.79 -10.28
CA GLU A 42 9.99 -2.39 -9.95
C GLU A 42 9.97 -2.25 -8.42
N TRP A 43 11.02 -1.66 -7.87
CA TRP A 43 11.14 -1.47 -6.42
C TRP A 43 10.91 -0.03 -5.97
N GLU A 44 10.79 0.91 -6.91
CA GLU A 44 10.70 2.34 -6.65
C GLU A 44 9.39 2.93 -7.20
N SER A 45 8.72 3.77 -6.40
CA SER A 45 7.58 4.59 -6.82
C SER A 45 7.62 5.96 -6.12
N THR A 46 6.55 6.74 -6.23
CA THR A 46 6.36 7.98 -5.45
C THR A 46 5.05 7.96 -4.67
N VAL A 47 4.86 8.91 -3.75
CA VAL A 47 3.58 9.10 -3.05
C VAL A 47 2.45 9.39 -4.03
N SER A 48 2.68 10.27 -5.03
CA SER A 48 1.66 10.55 -6.06
C SER A 48 1.22 9.29 -6.81
N VAL A 49 2.18 8.48 -7.28
CA VAL A 49 1.90 7.23 -7.99
C VAL A 49 1.10 6.27 -7.09
N GLN A 50 1.49 6.08 -5.83
CA GLN A 50 0.75 5.19 -4.92
C GLN A 50 -0.68 5.68 -4.66
N ARG A 51 -0.90 6.99 -4.53
CA ARG A 51 -2.26 7.54 -4.36
C ARG A 51 -3.14 7.33 -5.59
N GLU A 52 -2.54 7.42 -6.77
CA GLU A 52 -3.26 7.35 -8.04
C GLU A 52 -3.49 5.92 -8.52
N THR A 53 -2.57 4.99 -8.28
CA THR A 53 -2.56 3.68 -8.95
C THR A 53 -2.53 2.47 -8.02
N ASN A 54 -2.50 2.63 -6.70
CA ASN A 54 -2.49 1.49 -5.78
C ASN A 54 -3.86 0.79 -5.79
N ILE A 55 -3.89 -0.44 -6.30
CA ILE A 55 -5.12 -1.23 -6.49
C ILE A 55 -5.88 -1.46 -5.19
N HIS A 56 -5.19 -1.66 -4.06
CA HIS A 56 -5.86 -1.90 -2.78
C HIS A 56 -6.50 -0.62 -2.23
N LEU A 57 -5.89 0.54 -2.46
CA LEU A 57 -6.47 1.83 -2.04
C LEU A 57 -7.63 2.26 -2.96
N GLN A 58 -7.60 1.87 -4.23
CA GLN A 58 -8.71 2.09 -5.15
C GLN A 58 -9.91 1.19 -4.80
N ASP A 59 -9.66 -0.11 -4.59
CA ASP A 59 -10.71 -1.08 -4.28
C ASP A 59 -11.24 -0.95 -2.83
N SER A 60 -10.43 -0.42 -1.92
CA SER A 60 -10.75 -0.24 -0.50
C SER A 60 -10.33 1.15 0.01
N PRO A 61 -11.07 2.21 -0.35
CA PRO A 61 -10.66 3.60 -0.10
C PRO A 61 -10.89 4.09 1.33
N THR A 62 -11.57 3.32 2.18
CA THR A 62 -11.78 3.66 3.60
C THR A 62 -11.10 2.64 4.52
N ALA A 63 -10.82 3.06 5.75
CA ALA A 63 -10.27 2.18 6.79
C ALA A 63 -11.10 0.91 6.93
N GLU A 64 -12.43 1.04 7.01
CA GLU A 64 -13.36 -0.07 7.17
C GLU A 64 -13.29 -1.04 5.98
N SER A 65 -13.28 -0.53 4.75
CA SER A 65 -13.16 -1.36 3.55
C SER A 65 -11.81 -2.08 3.48
N PHE A 66 -10.72 -1.38 3.85
CA PHE A 66 -9.37 -1.94 3.83
C PHE A 66 -9.20 -3.03 4.89
N ILE A 67 -9.73 -2.81 6.09
CA ILE A 67 -9.72 -3.78 7.19
C ILE A 67 -10.56 -5.01 6.85
N ALA A 68 -11.68 -4.84 6.14
CA ALA A 68 -12.49 -5.98 5.69
C ALA A 68 -11.81 -6.81 4.59
N PHE A 69 -10.97 -6.18 3.77
CA PHE A 69 -10.16 -6.84 2.73
C PHE A 69 -8.97 -7.63 3.32
N ALA A 70 -8.26 -7.06 4.30
CA ALA A 70 -7.04 -7.62 4.90
C ALA A 70 -7.30 -8.91 5.72
#